data_AF-A0A1E4LF30-F1
#
_entry.id   AF-A0A1E4LF30-F1
#
_cell.length_a   1.000
_cell.length_b   1.000
_cell.length_c   1.000
_cell.angle_alpha   90.00
_cell.angle_beta   90.00
_cell.angle_gamma   90.00
#
_symmetry.space_group_name_H-M   'P 1'
#
loop_
_entity.id
_entity.type
_entity.pdbx_description
1 polymer ?
#
loop_
_entity_poly.entity_id
_entity_poly.type
_entity_poly.pdbx_seq_one_letter_code
_entity_poly.pdbx_strand_id
1 'polypeptide(L)' 'MIDKKELKTIEGIAAIPREFIFAEEAAAFTSQNAQSIRIQAKEDPAKLGYPVSVCNGVLMIPKWPFIAFWTGIGREVVS' A
#
# COMPACT_ATOMS: atom_id res chain seq x y z
N MET A 1 18.87 -0.84 3.79
CA MET A 1 17.87 -0.64 2.71
C MET A 1 17.21 -2.00 2.51
N ILE A 2 15.88 -2.07 2.52
CA ILE A 2 15.16 -3.34 2.28
C ILE A 2 15.29 -3.66 0.78
N ASP A 3 15.66 -4.89 0.45
CA ASP A 3 15.82 -5.31 -0.93
C ASP A 3 14.46 -5.32 -1.65
N LYS A 4 14.41 -4.77 -2.88
CA LYS A 4 13.17 -4.72 -3.69
C LYS A 4 12.54 -6.08 -3.93
N LYS A 5 13.31 -7.16 -3.81
CA LYS A 5 12.81 -8.53 -3.93
C LYS A 5 11.90 -8.91 -2.74
N GLU A 6 12.22 -8.44 -1.55
CA GLU A 6 11.46 -8.75 -0.34
C GLU A 6 10.12 -8.02 -0.31
N LEU A 7 10.06 -6.79 -0.85
CA LEU A 7 8.84 -6.01 -0.99
C LEU A 7 7.78 -6.62 -1.92
N LYS A 8 8.08 -7.73 -2.61
CA LYS A 8 7.12 -8.46 -3.44
C LYS A 8 6.18 -9.36 -2.64
N THR A 9 6.46 -9.60 -1.36
CA THR A 9 5.64 -10.47 -0.51
C THR A 9 4.99 -9.69 0.62
N ILE A 10 3.94 -10.27 1.20
CA ILE A 10 3.22 -9.67 2.32
C ILE A 10 4.14 -9.56 3.53
N GLU A 11 4.99 -10.57 3.75
CA GLU A 11 5.96 -10.62 4.84
C GLU A 11 6.99 -9.50 4.72
N GLY A 12 7.47 -9.22 3.50
CA GLY A 12 8.40 -8.12 3.28
C GLY A 12 7.77 -6.74 3.52
N ILE A 13 6.49 -6.56 3.19
CA ILE A 13 5.75 -5.35 3.54
C ILE A 13 5.53 -5.25 5.05
N ALA A 14 5.15 -6.35 5.71
CA ALA A 14 4.93 -6.40 7.16
C ALA A 14 6.21 -6.13 7.96
N ALA A 15 7.36 -6.58 7.46
CA ALA A 15 8.68 -6.39 8.07
C ALA A 15 9.18 -4.94 8.04
N ILE A 16 8.52 -4.04 7.29
CA ILE A 16 8.86 -2.61 7.28
C ILE A 16 8.63 -2.03 8.70
N PRO A 17 9.64 -1.38 9.32
CA PRO A 17 9.57 -0.97 10.74
C PRO A 17 8.63 0.21 11.03
N ARG A 18 8.06 0.84 10.00
CA ARG A 18 7.13 1.98 10.12
C ARG A 18 5.69 1.54 9.87
N GLU A 19 4.74 2.33 10.36
CA GLU A 19 3.29 2.06 10.27
C GLU A 19 2.68 2.40 8.90
N PHE A 20 3.48 2.90 7.96
CA PHE A 20 3.06 3.23 6.61
C PHE A 20 4.11 2.80 5.59
N ILE A 21 3.66 2.60 4.35
CA ILE A 21 4.51 2.35 3.20
C ILE A 21 4.40 3.51 2.22
N PHE A 22 5.45 3.70 1.43
CA PHE A 22 5.46 4.66 0.33
C PHE A 22 4.91 4.03 -0.95
N ALA A 23 4.62 4.89 -1.94
CA ALA A 23 4.11 4.47 -3.24
C ALA A 23 5.04 3.44 -3.93
N GLU A 24 6.35 3.59 -3.78
CA GLU A 24 7.36 2.69 -4.34
C GLU A 24 7.26 1.27 -3.77
N GLU A 25 6.91 1.14 -2.51
CA GLU A 25 6.82 -0.14 -1.81
C GLU A 25 5.51 -0.83 -2.15
N ALA A 26 4.41 -0.07 -2.15
CA ALA A 26 3.13 -0.55 -2.66
C ALA A 26 3.25 -1.01 -4.12
N ALA A 27 3.91 -0.22 -4.97
CA ALA A 27 4.17 -0.54 -6.37
C ALA A 27 5.03 -1.78 -6.55
N ALA A 28 6.05 -1.98 -5.70
CA ALA A 28 6.87 -3.18 -5.72
C ALA A 28 6.05 -4.44 -5.41
N PHE A 29 5.11 -4.34 -4.47
CA PHE A 29 4.18 -5.42 -4.11
C PHE A 29 3.15 -5.71 -5.23
N THR A 30 2.49 -4.66 -5.75
CA THR A 30 1.40 -4.81 -6.73
C THR A 30 1.88 -4.90 -8.18
N SER A 31 3.18 -4.78 -8.43
CA SER A 31 3.76 -4.67 -9.78
C SER A 31 3.18 -3.50 -10.60
N GLN A 32 2.80 -2.41 -9.93
CA GLN A 32 2.26 -1.20 -10.55
C GLN A 32 3.33 -0.10 -10.68
N ASN A 33 2.98 0.99 -11.36
CA ASN A 33 3.79 2.21 -11.37
C ASN A 33 3.48 3.08 -10.13
N ALA A 34 4.50 3.43 -9.35
CA ALA A 34 4.35 4.27 -8.15
C ALA A 34 3.72 5.64 -8.45
N GLN A 35 4.01 6.24 -9.61
CA GLN A 35 3.41 7.50 -10.03
C GLN A 35 1.91 7.37 -10.31
N SER A 36 1.47 6.24 -10.87
CA SER A 36 0.04 5.97 -11.05
C SER A 36 -0.67 5.89 -9.70
N ILE A 37 -0.05 5.25 -8.70
CA ILE A 37 -0.58 5.21 -7.32
C ILE A 37 -0.69 6.63 -6.74
N ARG A 38 0.33 7.48 -6.94
CA ARG A 38 0.31 8.88 -6.46
C ARG A 38 -0.77 9.72 -7.12
N ILE A 39 -0.92 9.61 -8.44
CA ILE A 39 -1.95 10.32 -9.20
C ILE A 39 -3.32 9.88 -8.70
N GLN A 40 -3.55 8.57 -8.60
CA GLN A 40 -4.81 8.03 -8.12
C GLN A 40 -5.12 8.45 -6.67
N ALA A 41 -4.13 8.44 -5.77
CA ALA A 41 -4.28 8.88 -4.39
C ALA A 41 -4.66 10.36 -4.26
N LYS A 42 -4.20 11.20 -5.20
CA LYS A 42 -4.49 12.63 -5.22
C LYS A 42 -5.84 12.94 -5.87
N GLU A 43 -6.18 12.25 -6.95
CA GLU A 43 -7.38 12.52 -7.75
C GLU A 43 -8.63 11.85 -7.18
N ASP A 44 -8.54 10.58 -6.80
CA ASP A 44 -9.66 9.79 -6.31
C ASP A 44 -9.13 8.60 -5.46
N PRO A 45 -8.79 8.84 -4.18
CA PRO A 45 -8.19 7.82 -3.32
C PRO A 45 -9.12 6.62 -3.06
N ALA A 46 -10.44 6.78 -3.19
CA ALA A 46 -11.40 5.71 -2.96
C ALA A 46 -11.22 4.54 -3.94
N LYS A 47 -10.73 4.80 -5.16
CA LYS A 47 -10.44 3.77 -6.17
C LYS A 47 -9.25 2.87 -5.85
N LEU A 48 -8.40 3.24 -4.89
CA LEU A 48 -7.30 2.38 -4.46
C LEU A 48 -7.79 1.18 -3.64
N GLY A 49 -8.97 1.28 -3.02
CA GLY A 49 -9.54 0.22 -2.17
C GLY A 49 -8.95 0.15 -0.77
N TYR A 50 -7.91 0.95 -0.46
CA TYR A 50 -7.32 1.10 0.86
C TYR A 50 -7.15 2.59 1.21
N PRO A 51 -7.18 2.95 2.50
CA PRO A 51 -6.98 4.33 2.91
C PRO A 51 -5.56 4.81 2.59
N VAL A 52 -5.42 6.11 2.37
CA VAL A 52 -4.15 6.79 2.15
C VAL A 52 -4.15 8.14 2.87
N SER A 53 -2.96 8.62 3.23
CA SER A 53 -2.76 9.95 3.81
C SER A 53 -1.77 10.73 2.96
N VAL A 54 -2.15 11.91 2.49
CA VAL A 54 -1.26 12.81 1.75
C VAL A 54 -0.95 14.02 2.61
N CYS A 55 0.30 14.17 3.05
CA CYS A 55 0.75 15.28 3.89
C CYS A 55 1.90 16.02 3.21
N ASN A 56 1.73 17.32 2.95
CA ASN A 56 2.73 18.17 2.28
C ASN A 56 3.32 17.54 0.99
N GLY A 57 2.46 16.92 0.17
CA GLY A 57 2.86 16.23 -1.06
C GLY A 57 3.45 14.82 -0.89
N VAL A 58 3.63 14.36 0.35
CA VAL A 58 4.11 13.01 0.66
C VAL A 58 2.91 12.07 0.83
N LEU A 59 2.85 11.04 -0.02
CA LEU A 59 1.88 9.95 0.09
C LEU A 59 2.37 8.91 1.11
N MET A 60 1.59 8.70 2.16
CA MET A 60 1.77 7.67 3.18
C MET A 60 0.59 6.71 3.12
N ILE A 61 0.87 5.43 2.92
CA ILE A 61 -0.15 4.38 2.84
C ILE A 61 -0.10 3.58 4.15
N PRO A 62 -1.12 3.64 5.02
CA PRO A 62 -1.18 2.82 6.22
C PRO A 62 -0.92 1.34 5.90
N LYS A 63 0.10 0.75 6.56
CA LYS A 63 0.65 -0.57 6.24
C LYS A 63 -0.40 -1.67 6.40
N TRP A 64 -1.08 -1.69 7.55
CA TRP A 64 -2.03 -2.77 7.88
C TRP A 64 -3.31 -2.74 7.03
N PRO A 65 -3.96 -1.59 6.79
CA PRO A 65 -5.07 -1.53 5.84
C PRO A 65 -4.71 -1.96 4.41
N PHE A 66 -3.51 -1.60 3.94
CA PHE A 66 -3.01 -2.05 2.64
C PHE A 66 -2.88 -3.58 2.59
N ILE A 67 -2.24 -4.19 3.59
CA ILE A 67 -2.11 -5.65 3.69
C ILE A 67 -3.50 -6.31 3.76
N ALA A 68 -4.38 -5.82 4.62
CA ALA A 68 -5.73 -6.35 4.79
C ALA A 68 -6.53 -6.36 3.48
N PHE A 69 -6.46 -5.27 2.70
CA PHE A 69 -7.14 -5.17 1.42
C PHE A 69 -6.68 -6.25 0.42
N TRP A 70 -5.38 -6.44 0.27
CA TRP A 70 -4.82 -7.39 -0.70
C TRP A 70 -4.90 -8.84 -0.26
N THR A 71 -4.92 -9.11 1.04
CA THR A 71 -5.01 -10.47 1.59
C THR A 71 -6.43 -10.92 1.86
N GLY A 72 -7.39 -10.00 1.91
CA GLY A 72 -8.76 -10.28 2.34
C GLY A 72 -8.91 -10.50 3.85
N ILE A 73 -7.84 -10.31 4.64
CA ILE A 73 -7.91 -10.39 6.10
C ILE A 73 -8.87 -9.30 6.60
N GLY A 74 -9.93 -9.72 7.30
CA GLY A 74 -10.97 -8.81 7.81
C GLY A 74 -12.19 -8.63 6.89
N ARG A 75 -12.25 -9.29 5.71
CA ARG A 75 -13.54 -9.50 5.04
C ARG A 75 -14.28 -10.63 5.75
N GLU A 76 -15.27 -10.30 6.56
CA GLU A 76 -16.34 -11.26 6.81
C GLU A 76 -16.96 -11.60 5.45
N VAL A 77 -16.85 -12.87 5.05
CA VAL A 77 -17.55 -13.38 3.87
C VAL A 77 -19.02 -13.34 4.23
N VAL A 78 -19.70 -12.26 3.88
CA VAL A 78 -21.16 -12.26 3.87
C VAL A 78 -21.57 -13.09 2.66
N SER A 79 -21.71 -14.39 2.91
CA SER A 79 -22.43 -15.37 2.08
C SER A 79 -23.89 -14.97 1.92
#